data_AF-A0A1G1GL21-F1
#
_entry.id   AF-A0A1G1GL21-F1
#
_cell.length_a   1.000
_cell.length_b   1.000
_cell.length_c   1.000
_cell.angle_alpha   90.00
_cell.angle_beta   90.00
_cell.angle_gamma   90.00
#
_symmetry.space_group_name_H-M   'P 1'
#
loop_
_entity.id
_entity.type
_entity.pdbx_description
1 polymer ?
#
loop_
_entity_poly.entity_id
_entity_poly.type
_entity_poly.pdbx_seq_one_letter_code
_entity_poly.pdbx_strand_id
1 'polypeptide(L)'
;MEQENVKEIIGRCIFVALGSFNPAILHPEWLSRHKILPEEEIVGLFAEPLKKEIPELGAVIELGQNFLVSPTQTTLHLKSFILNVTREKFEIHCEKRDRFPLMIDSIKKIFLLLSETPIKAYGLNFDEHIKFDKTLSEIAANFFTETDNIKKVFGDDSLVGHKIITKVGEATLTFNFEPSPVMDDGVFLKFNFHYDNDAPDTKFIVDKISINLEQAITFTENLLTSFCGNMIERKGKIR
;
A
#
# COMPACT_ATOMS: atom_id res chain seq x y z
N MET A 1 -32.84 5.34 13.89
CA MET A 1 -32.09 4.39 13.05
C MET A 1 -30.83 5.10 12.64
N GLU A 2 -29.75 4.88 13.39
CA GLU A 2 -28.42 5.39 13.04
C GLU A 2 -28.00 4.72 11.73
N GLN A 3 -27.76 5.54 10.70
CA GLN A 3 -27.05 5.08 9.52
C GLN A 3 -25.59 4.84 9.94
N GLU A 4 -25.17 3.58 9.96
CA GLU A 4 -23.76 3.22 10.11
C GLU A 4 -22.99 3.84 8.94
N ASN A 5 -22.33 4.96 9.22
CA ASN A 5 -21.39 5.60 8.30
C ASN A 5 -20.33 4.57 7.88
N VAL A 6 -20.21 4.32 6.57
CA VAL A 6 -19.14 3.56 5.94
C VAL A 6 -17.81 4.25 6.26
N LYS A 7 -17.15 3.85 7.36
CA LYS A 7 -16.09 4.68 7.99
C LYS A 7 -14.66 4.40 7.52
N GLU A 8 -14.41 3.39 6.70
CA GLU A 8 -13.05 2.99 6.32
C GLU A 8 -12.94 2.65 4.83
N ILE A 9 -12.72 3.67 4.00
CA ILE A 9 -12.56 3.50 2.55
C ILE A 9 -11.19 2.84 2.27
N ILE A 10 -10.14 3.34 2.92
CA ILE A 10 -8.78 2.84 2.76
C ILE A 10 -8.61 1.54 3.56
N GLY A 11 -8.44 0.44 2.84
CA GLY A 11 -8.27 -0.91 3.38
C GLY A 11 -6.82 -1.35 3.42
N ARG A 12 -6.00 -0.90 2.47
CA ARG A 12 -4.59 -1.29 2.37
C ARG A 12 -3.64 -0.10 2.29
N CYS A 13 -2.41 -0.33 2.75
CA CYS A 13 -1.32 0.63 2.73
C CYS A 13 -0.03 -0.07 2.33
N ILE A 14 0.72 0.55 1.42
CA ILE A 14 2.07 0.12 1.05
C ILE A 14 3.04 1.21 1.48
N PHE A 15 3.84 0.92 2.51
CA PHE A 15 4.98 1.74 2.88
C PHE A 15 6.16 1.41 1.98
N VAL A 16 6.86 2.42 1.49
CA VAL A 16 8.08 2.28 0.69
C VAL A 16 9.13 3.23 1.21
N ALA A 17 10.35 2.78 1.52
CA ALA A 17 11.49 3.64 1.77
C ALA A 17 12.57 3.39 0.71
N LEU A 18 13.14 4.47 0.18
CA LEU A 18 14.22 4.45 -0.80
C LEU A 18 15.54 4.80 -0.10
N GLY A 19 16.57 3.98 -0.30
CA GLY A 19 17.80 4.13 0.47
C GLY A 19 18.89 3.14 0.05
N SER A 20 19.79 2.86 0.98
CA SER A 20 20.84 1.85 0.81
C SER A 20 20.76 0.82 1.93
N PHE A 21 20.03 -0.27 1.70
CA PHE A 21 19.74 -1.29 2.70
C PHE A 21 20.68 -2.49 2.59
N ASN A 22 20.82 -3.22 3.70
CA ASN A 22 21.39 -4.56 3.73
C ASN A 22 20.25 -5.57 4.01
N PRO A 23 19.67 -6.21 2.97
CA PRO A 23 18.52 -7.09 3.13
C PRO A 23 18.76 -8.24 4.11
N ALA A 24 19.97 -8.80 4.12
CA ALA A 24 20.33 -9.94 4.95
C ALA A 24 20.23 -9.68 6.47
N ILE A 25 20.22 -8.41 6.91
CA ILE A 25 20.00 -8.06 8.32
C ILE A 25 18.59 -8.45 8.77
N LEU A 26 17.59 -8.37 7.89
CA LEU A 26 16.18 -8.56 8.24
C LEU A 26 15.75 -10.04 8.26
N HIS A 27 16.67 -10.91 8.68
CA HIS A 27 16.40 -12.32 8.91
C HIS A 27 15.40 -12.50 10.08
N PRO A 28 14.50 -13.49 10.05
CA PRO A 28 13.52 -13.71 11.13
C PRO A 28 14.12 -13.76 12.55
N GLU A 29 15.29 -14.35 12.72
CA GLU A 29 16.05 -14.46 13.97
C GLU A 29 16.51 -13.09 14.48
N TRP A 30 16.88 -12.18 13.58
CA TRP A 30 17.20 -10.80 13.94
C TRP A 30 15.95 -10.05 14.40
N LEU A 31 14.83 -10.20 13.66
CA LEU A 31 13.54 -9.59 14.04
C LEU A 31 13.07 -10.08 15.41
N SER A 32 13.22 -11.38 15.68
CA SER A 32 12.88 -12.02 16.96
C SER A 32 13.77 -11.50 18.10
N ARG A 33 15.09 -11.52 17.91
CA ARG A 33 16.07 -11.02 18.89
C ARG A 33 15.81 -9.58 19.31
N HIS A 34 15.40 -8.75 18.36
CA HIS A 34 15.13 -7.33 18.56
C HIS A 34 13.66 -7.01 18.89
N LYS A 35 12.79 -8.02 19.02
CA LYS A 35 11.36 -7.87 19.36
C LYS A 35 10.64 -6.88 18.44
N ILE A 36 10.98 -6.94 17.14
CA ILE A 36 10.38 -6.09 16.11
C ILE A 36 8.91 -6.42 15.91
N LEU A 37 8.58 -7.70 16.02
CA LEU A 37 7.26 -8.27 15.81
C LEU A 37 6.86 -9.13 17.02
N PRO A 38 5.54 -9.31 17.26
CA PRO A 38 5.02 -10.33 18.16
C PRO A 38 5.52 -11.72 17.80
N GLU A 39 5.62 -12.60 18.80
CA GLU A 39 6.14 -13.95 18.62
C GLU A 39 5.29 -14.76 17.63
N GLU A 40 3.97 -14.53 17.60
CA GLU A 40 3.05 -15.24 16.70
C GLU A 40 3.33 -14.96 15.22
N GLU A 41 3.78 -13.75 14.89
CA GLU A 41 4.16 -13.39 13.51
C GLU A 41 5.46 -14.11 13.10
N ILE A 42 6.43 -14.19 14.02
CA ILE A 42 7.72 -14.86 13.77
C ILE A 42 7.52 -16.37 13.65
N VAL A 43 6.79 -16.99 14.57
CA VAL A 43 6.49 -18.44 14.53
C VAL A 43 5.77 -18.81 13.24
N GLY A 44 4.88 -17.94 12.74
CA GLY A 44 4.17 -18.13 11.46
C GLY A 44 5.09 -18.22 10.24
N LEU A 45 6.31 -17.67 10.30
CA LEU A 45 7.30 -17.78 9.20
C LEU A 45 7.92 -19.18 9.09
N PHE A 46 8.00 -19.89 10.21
CA PHE A 46 8.58 -21.23 10.31
C PHE A 46 7.53 -22.35 10.36
N ALA A 47 6.24 -22.00 10.36
CA ALA A 47 5.15 -22.95 10.24
C ALA A 47 5.24 -23.73 8.92
N GLU A 48 4.58 -24.89 8.86
CA GLU A 48 4.70 -25.82 7.72
C GLU A 48 4.50 -25.14 6.35
N PRO A 49 5.26 -25.56 5.33
CA PRO A 49 5.20 -25.01 3.98
C PRO A 49 3.77 -25.00 3.44
N LEU A 50 3.38 -23.90 2.78
CA LEU A 50 2.10 -23.81 2.12
C LEU A 50 2.04 -24.83 0.97
N LYS A 51 1.19 -25.84 1.14
CA LYS A 51 0.87 -26.80 0.07
C LYS A 51 -0.18 -26.18 -0.83
N LYS A 52 0.21 -25.86 -2.06
CA LYS A 52 -0.73 -25.43 -3.10
C LYS A 52 -0.97 -26.59 -4.05
N GLU A 53 -2.18 -27.11 -4.04
CA GLU A 53 -2.64 -28.04 -5.06
C GLU A 53 -2.90 -27.26 -6.36
N ILE A 54 -2.45 -27.83 -7.48
CA ILE A 54 -2.80 -27.37 -8.83
C ILE A 54 -3.64 -28.49 -9.45
N PRO A 55 -4.98 -28.43 -9.31
CA PRO A 55 -5.88 -29.48 -9.77
C PRO A 55 -5.71 -29.78 -11.26
N GLU A 56 -5.39 -28.77 -12.07
CA GLU A 56 -5.21 -28.89 -13.52
C GLU A 56 -3.98 -29.72 -13.91
N LEU A 57 -3.00 -29.86 -13.00
CA LEU A 57 -1.74 -30.58 -13.21
C LEU A 57 -1.62 -31.83 -12.32
N GLY A 58 -2.58 -32.08 -11.42
CA GLY A 58 -2.49 -33.16 -10.43
C GLY A 58 -1.26 -33.04 -9.51
N ALA A 59 -0.74 -31.82 -9.34
CA ALA A 59 0.51 -31.56 -8.63
C ALA A 59 0.25 -30.82 -7.32
N VAL A 60 1.03 -31.16 -6.28
CA VAL A 60 1.09 -30.39 -5.03
C VAL A 60 2.44 -29.71 -5.00
N ILE A 61 2.44 -28.37 -5.00
CA ILE A 61 3.66 -27.59 -4.82
C ILE A 61 3.80 -27.30 -3.32
N GLU A 62 4.90 -27.76 -2.74
CA GLU A 62 5.37 -27.26 -1.46
C GLU A 62 6.09 -25.93 -1.71
N LEU A 63 5.38 -24.82 -1.48
CA LEU A 63 6.04 -23.53 -1.34
C LEU A 63 6.84 -23.62 -0.05
N GLY A 64 8.16 -23.40 -0.12
CA GLY A 64 9.09 -23.54 1.02
C GLY A 64 8.76 -22.66 2.22
N GLN A 65 9.77 -22.25 2.99
CA GLN A 65 9.54 -21.35 4.14
C GLN A 65 8.81 -20.07 3.68
N ASN A 66 7.98 -19.49 4.57
CA ASN A 66 7.25 -18.24 4.30
C ASN A 66 8.18 -17.02 4.24
N PHE A 67 9.48 -17.22 4.02
CA PHE A 67 10.47 -16.19 3.83
C PHE A 67 11.60 -16.62 2.89
N LEU A 68 12.26 -15.61 2.33
CA LEU A 68 13.48 -15.71 1.56
C LEU A 68 14.44 -14.66 2.12
N VAL A 69 15.68 -15.05 2.44
CA VAL A 69 16.74 -14.10 2.83
C VAL A 69 17.99 -14.38 2.01
N SER A 70 18.54 -13.33 1.41
CA SER A 70 19.75 -13.37 0.61
C SER A 70 20.52 -12.05 0.72
N PRO A 71 21.78 -11.98 0.25
CA PRO A 71 22.55 -10.72 0.24
C PRO A 71 21.97 -9.60 -0.63
N THR A 72 21.00 -9.90 -1.51
CA THR A 72 20.40 -8.92 -2.44
C THR A 72 18.92 -8.66 -2.17
N GLN A 73 18.25 -9.58 -1.48
CA GLN A 73 16.82 -9.49 -1.22
C GLN A 73 16.42 -10.24 0.04
N THR A 74 15.47 -9.67 0.78
CA THR A 74 14.70 -10.34 1.83
C THR A 74 13.22 -10.17 1.54
N THR A 75 12.46 -11.27 1.59
CA THR A 75 11.01 -11.28 1.50
C THR A 75 10.46 -12.10 2.67
N LEU A 76 9.59 -11.51 3.49
CA LEU A 76 8.91 -12.20 4.59
C LEU A 76 7.40 -12.11 4.37
N HIS A 77 6.72 -13.26 4.33
CA HIS A 77 5.27 -13.36 4.28
C HIS A 77 4.73 -13.53 5.69
N LEU A 78 4.58 -12.42 6.42
CA LEU A 78 4.00 -12.41 7.75
C LEU A 78 2.47 -12.51 7.65
N LYS A 79 1.81 -12.86 8.76
CA LYS A 79 0.35 -12.95 8.80
C LYS A 79 -0.29 -11.57 8.65
N SER A 80 0.35 -10.54 9.21
CA SER A 80 -0.17 -9.18 9.17
C SER A 80 0.19 -8.40 7.90
N PHE A 81 1.35 -8.64 7.30
CA PHE A 81 1.83 -7.91 6.11
C PHE A 81 2.98 -8.65 5.41
N ILE A 82 3.34 -8.21 4.20
CA ILE A 82 4.52 -8.71 3.49
C ILE A 82 5.63 -7.67 3.57
N LEU A 83 6.81 -8.08 4.04
CA LEU A 83 8.02 -7.26 4.03
C LEU A 83 8.88 -7.65 2.83
N ASN A 84 9.23 -6.70 1.97
CA ASN A 84 10.15 -6.90 0.85
C ASN A 84 11.28 -5.88 0.94
N VAL A 85 12.53 -6.33 0.90
CA VAL A 85 13.69 -5.45 0.99
C VAL A 85 14.71 -5.85 -0.05
N THR A 86 15.09 -4.92 -0.91
CA THR A 86 16.25 -5.00 -1.80
C THR A 86 17.33 -4.03 -1.31
N ARG A 87 18.45 -3.93 -2.02
CA ARG A 87 19.52 -2.98 -1.64
C ARG A 87 19.08 -1.52 -1.74
N GLU A 88 18.08 -1.22 -2.57
CA GLU A 88 17.66 0.14 -2.88
C GLU A 88 16.31 0.52 -2.26
N LYS A 89 15.53 -0.48 -1.84
CA LYS A 89 14.12 -0.31 -1.49
C LYS A 89 13.71 -1.21 -0.33
N PHE A 90 12.97 -0.64 0.62
CA PHE A 90 12.30 -1.34 1.71
C PHE A 90 10.80 -1.13 1.57
N GLU A 91 10.01 -2.19 1.53
CA GLU A 91 8.56 -2.14 1.32
C GLU A 91 7.83 -2.99 2.36
N ILE A 92 6.74 -2.45 2.90
CA ILE A 92 5.77 -3.25 3.65
C ILE A 92 4.41 -3.10 2.99
N HIS A 93 3.81 -4.23 2.62
CA HIS A 93 2.48 -4.30 2.04
C HIS A 93 1.50 -4.80 3.10
N CYS A 94 0.61 -3.91 3.55
CA CYS A 94 -0.38 -4.21 4.56
C CYS A 94 -1.78 -4.15 3.95
N GLU A 95 -2.41 -5.31 3.77
CA GLU A 95 -3.70 -5.44 3.05
C GLU A 95 -4.93 -5.14 3.93
N LYS A 96 -4.74 -5.00 5.25
CA LYS A 96 -5.84 -4.76 6.20
C LYS A 96 -5.52 -3.59 7.12
N ARG A 97 -6.49 -2.69 7.26
CA ARG A 97 -6.40 -1.46 8.06
C ARG A 97 -6.18 -1.73 9.56
N ASP A 98 -6.77 -2.79 10.10
CA ASP A 98 -6.59 -3.22 11.50
C ASP A 98 -5.12 -3.57 11.84
N ARG A 99 -4.29 -3.83 10.82
CA ARG A 99 -2.86 -4.15 10.96
C ARG A 99 -1.93 -2.95 10.79
N PHE A 100 -2.45 -1.78 10.42
CA PHE A 100 -1.62 -0.57 10.26
C PHE A 100 -0.85 -0.20 11.54
N PRO A 101 -1.43 -0.29 12.76
CA PRO A 101 -0.67 0.01 13.97
C PRO A 101 0.56 -0.88 14.15
N LEU A 102 0.43 -2.18 13.89
CA LEU A 102 1.54 -3.12 13.97
C LEU A 102 2.60 -2.83 12.89
N MET A 103 2.18 -2.56 11.66
CA MET A 103 3.08 -2.15 10.57
C MET A 103 3.90 -0.92 10.99
N ILE A 104 3.25 0.12 11.51
CA ILE A 104 3.92 1.36 11.93
C ILE A 104 4.90 1.13 13.08
N ASP A 105 4.52 0.34 14.08
CA ASP A 105 5.40 -0.02 15.20
C ASP A 105 6.65 -0.77 14.71
N SER A 106 6.48 -1.77 13.83
CA SER A 106 7.60 -2.51 13.25
C SER A 106 8.52 -1.62 12.41
N ILE A 107 7.97 -0.72 11.58
CA ILE A 107 8.76 0.26 10.81
C ILE A 107 9.61 1.10 11.76
N LYS A 108 8.99 1.68 12.79
CA LYS A 108 9.70 2.52 13.78
C LYS A 108 10.83 1.77 14.46
N LYS A 109 10.58 0.54 14.93
CA LYS A 109 11.59 -0.29 15.60
C LYS A 109 12.75 -0.64 14.68
N ILE A 110 12.48 -1.00 13.43
CA ILE A 110 13.52 -1.32 12.44
C ILE A 110 14.40 -0.09 12.20
N PHE A 111 13.79 1.05 11.87
CA PHE A 111 14.52 2.27 11.54
C PHE A 111 15.22 2.92 12.74
N LEU A 112 14.75 2.65 13.96
CA LEU A 112 15.44 3.04 15.19
C LEU A 112 16.74 2.24 15.40
N LEU A 113 16.73 0.93 15.11
CA LEU A 113 17.91 0.07 15.24
C LEU A 113 18.89 0.25 14.10
N LEU A 114 18.38 0.59 12.91
CA LEU A 114 19.16 0.81 11.71
C LEU A 114 19.39 2.30 11.43
N SER A 115 19.67 3.09 12.49
CA SER A 115 19.76 4.55 12.46
C SER A 115 20.74 5.12 11.41
N GLU A 116 21.79 4.35 11.13
CA GLU A 116 22.85 4.73 10.18
C GLU A 116 22.52 4.35 8.73
N THR A 117 21.34 3.79 8.45
CA THR A 117 20.94 3.44 7.08
C THR A 117 20.59 4.70 6.32
N PRO A 118 21.29 5.03 5.21
CA PRO A 118 20.97 6.22 4.45
C PRO A 118 19.62 6.07 3.75
N ILE A 119 18.66 6.91 4.12
CA ILE A 119 17.33 6.98 3.50
C ILE A 119 17.21 8.29 2.73
N LYS A 120 16.74 8.21 1.49
CA LYS A 120 16.54 9.36 0.61
C LYS A 120 15.11 9.89 0.66
N ALA A 121 14.15 9.00 0.82
CA ALA A 121 12.73 9.32 0.85
C ALA A 121 11.93 8.14 1.40
N TYR A 122 10.69 8.39 1.81
CA TYR A 122 9.67 7.33 1.91
C TYR A 122 8.35 7.75 1.28
N GLY A 123 7.54 6.75 0.96
CA GLY A 123 6.21 6.90 0.40
C GLY A 123 5.18 6.09 1.19
N LEU A 124 3.97 6.63 1.26
CA LEU A 124 2.76 5.92 1.68
C LEU A 124 1.84 5.80 0.48
N ASN A 125 1.54 4.58 0.08
CA ASN A 125 0.68 4.32 -1.07
C ASN A 125 -0.63 3.67 -0.65
N PHE A 126 -1.72 4.16 -1.23
CA PHE A 126 -3.02 3.52 -1.16
C PHE A 126 -3.48 3.28 -2.58
N ASP A 127 -3.83 2.05 -2.90
CA ASP A 127 -4.42 1.72 -4.18
C ASP A 127 -5.71 0.93 -3.94
N GLU A 128 -6.83 1.27 -4.55
CA GLU A 128 -8.12 0.64 -4.22
C GLU A 128 -9.00 0.54 -5.47
N HIS A 129 -9.65 -0.61 -5.64
CA HIS A 129 -10.75 -0.75 -6.59
C HIS A 129 -12.05 -0.53 -5.84
N ILE A 130 -12.77 0.53 -6.21
CA ILE A 130 -13.97 0.98 -5.47
C ILE A 130 -15.10 1.21 -6.46
N LYS A 131 -16.30 0.76 -6.10
CA LYS A 131 -17.53 1.20 -6.72
C LYS A 131 -18.22 2.22 -5.81
N PHE A 132 -18.52 3.38 -6.36
CA PHE A 132 -19.25 4.44 -5.67
C PHE A 132 -20.71 4.46 -6.15
N ASP A 133 -21.56 5.25 -5.48
CA ASP A 133 -22.93 5.52 -5.89
C ASP A 133 -23.04 6.43 -7.12
N LYS A 134 -22.02 7.23 -7.40
CA LYS A 134 -21.85 7.97 -8.66
C LYS A 134 -21.14 7.11 -9.70
N THR A 135 -21.54 7.26 -10.96
CA THR A 135 -20.88 6.62 -12.11
C THR A 135 -19.49 7.19 -12.36
N LEU A 136 -18.63 6.45 -13.06
CA LEU A 136 -17.32 6.94 -13.47
C LEU A 136 -17.39 8.30 -14.18
N SER A 137 -18.33 8.46 -15.12
CA SER A 137 -18.49 9.70 -15.91
C SER A 137 -18.85 10.90 -15.02
N GLU A 138 -19.69 10.70 -14.00
CA GLU A 138 -20.06 11.76 -13.05
C GLU A 138 -18.88 12.13 -12.14
N ILE A 139 -18.11 11.15 -11.68
CA ILE A 139 -16.91 11.39 -10.87
C ILE A 139 -15.84 12.07 -11.72
N ALA A 140 -15.61 11.59 -12.94
CA ALA A 140 -14.69 12.18 -13.90
C ALA A 140 -15.08 13.64 -14.17
N ALA A 141 -16.36 13.94 -14.44
CA ALA A 141 -16.84 15.31 -14.63
C ALA A 141 -16.61 16.23 -13.40
N ASN A 142 -16.68 15.69 -12.18
CA ASN A 142 -16.36 16.45 -10.95
C ASN A 142 -14.86 16.79 -10.85
N PHE A 143 -13.99 15.99 -11.45
CA PHE A 143 -12.55 16.22 -11.45
C PHE A 143 -12.09 17.00 -12.70
N PHE A 144 -12.63 16.68 -13.88
CA PHE A 144 -12.22 17.19 -15.18
C PHE A 144 -13.36 17.07 -16.19
N THR A 145 -13.68 18.16 -16.88
CA THR A 145 -14.64 18.15 -18.00
C THR A 145 -14.13 17.23 -19.11
N GLU A 146 -14.79 16.09 -19.36
CA GLU A 146 -14.56 15.28 -20.56
C GLU A 146 -14.74 16.16 -21.81
N THR A 147 -13.78 16.14 -22.74
CA THR A 147 -13.95 16.83 -24.03
C THR A 147 -14.48 15.86 -25.08
N ASP A 148 -15.48 16.28 -25.86
CA ASP A 148 -16.11 15.53 -26.98
C ASP A 148 -15.10 14.95 -28.01
N ASN A 149 -13.87 15.45 -28.02
CA ASN A 149 -12.83 15.01 -28.94
C ASN A 149 -12.33 13.59 -28.65
N ILE A 150 -12.35 13.12 -27.39
CA ILE A 150 -11.86 11.77 -27.04
C ILE A 150 -12.82 10.71 -27.59
N LYS A 151 -14.13 10.89 -27.37
CA LYS A 151 -15.17 9.94 -27.85
C LYS A 151 -15.21 9.82 -29.37
N LYS A 152 -14.99 10.92 -30.10
CA LYS A 152 -14.90 10.92 -31.57
C LYS A 152 -13.73 10.09 -32.11
N VAL A 153 -12.63 9.96 -31.35
CA VAL A 153 -11.43 9.23 -31.77
C VAL A 153 -11.47 7.77 -31.33
N PHE A 154 -11.94 7.49 -30.12
CA PHE A 154 -11.82 6.17 -29.50
C PHE A 154 -13.14 5.41 -29.35
N GLY A 155 -14.30 6.03 -29.62
CA GLY A 155 -15.61 5.42 -29.46
C GLY A 155 -16.27 5.73 -28.10
N ASP A 156 -17.55 5.36 -27.98
CA ASP A 156 -18.36 5.61 -26.78
C ASP A 156 -18.04 4.67 -25.62
N ASP A 157 -17.31 3.59 -25.86
CA ASP A 157 -16.81 2.62 -24.89
C ASP A 157 -15.44 3.01 -24.29
N SER A 158 -14.90 4.15 -24.69
CA SER A 158 -13.61 4.65 -24.22
C SER A 158 -13.65 5.15 -22.78
N LEU A 159 -12.57 4.85 -22.04
CA LEU A 159 -12.46 5.01 -20.60
C LEU A 159 -11.23 5.87 -20.28
N VAL A 160 -11.42 7.04 -19.67
CA VAL A 160 -10.35 8.03 -19.42
C VAL A 160 -9.86 7.94 -17.98
N GLY A 161 -8.53 7.91 -17.81
CA GLY A 161 -7.86 8.06 -16.52
C GLY A 161 -7.19 9.41 -16.36
N HIS A 162 -7.02 9.88 -15.12
CA HIS A 162 -6.40 11.15 -14.76
C HIS A 162 -5.25 10.96 -13.78
N LYS A 163 -4.24 11.83 -13.91
CA LYS A 163 -3.11 11.94 -12.98
C LYS A 163 -3.00 13.37 -12.46
N ILE A 164 -3.09 13.53 -11.15
CA ILE A 164 -2.91 14.80 -10.44
C ILE A 164 -1.63 14.72 -9.61
N ILE A 165 -0.77 15.74 -9.70
CA ILE A 165 0.40 15.88 -8.84
C ILE A 165 0.27 17.20 -8.10
N THR A 166 0.31 17.16 -6.77
CA THR A 166 0.17 18.36 -5.92
C THR A 166 0.95 18.21 -4.61
N LYS A 167 1.03 19.29 -3.82
CA LYS A 167 1.60 19.28 -2.47
C LYS A 167 0.49 19.15 -1.43
N VAL A 168 0.66 18.24 -0.48
CA VAL A 168 -0.24 18.06 0.68
C VAL A 168 0.62 18.05 1.93
N GLY A 169 0.64 19.17 2.65
CA GLY A 169 1.61 19.40 3.73
C GLY A 169 3.04 19.29 3.19
N GLU A 170 3.85 18.43 3.80
CA GLU A 170 5.23 18.15 3.36
C GLU A 170 5.29 17.14 2.20
N ALA A 171 4.20 16.42 1.91
CA ALA A 171 4.18 15.38 0.88
C ALA A 171 4.04 15.95 -0.53
N THR A 172 4.71 15.33 -1.49
CA THR A 172 4.28 15.35 -2.90
C THR A 172 3.26 14.23 -3.09
N LEU A 173 2.00 14.59 -3.32
CA LEU A 173 0.94 13.64 -3.64
C LEU A 173 0.87 13.43 -5.16
N THR A 174 0.97 12.19 -5.60
CA THR A 174 0.49 11.76 -6.92
C THR A 174 -0.80 10.96 -6.75
N PHE A 175 -1.90 11.45 -7.33
CA PHE A 175 -3.19 10.78 -7.37
C PHE A 175 -3.48 10.33 -8.81
N ASN A 176 -3.74 9.04 -9.01
CA ASN A 176 -4.25 8.50 -10.27
C ASN A 176 -5.67 8.00 -10.06
N PHE A 177 -6.53 8.35 -11.01
CA PHE A 177 -7.92 7.94 -11.10
C PHE A 177 -8.10 7.24 -12.43
N GLU A 178 -8.36 5.95 -12.42
CA GLU A 178 -8.48 5.11 -13.62
C GLU A 178 -9.77 4.30 -13.55
N PRO A 179 -10.30 3.82 -14.67
CA PRO A 179 -11.41 2.88 -14.64
C PRO A 179 -10.95 1.52 -14.09
N SER A 180 -11.80 0.86 -13.29
CA SER A 180 -11.43 -0.39 -12.64
C SER A 180 -11.47 -1.55 -13.64
N PRO A 181 -10.36 -2.31 -13.82
CA PRO A 181 -10.34 -3.46 -14.71
C PRO A 181 -11.07 -4.69 -14.15
N VAL A 182 -11.51 -4.66 -12.89
CA VAL A 182 -12.06 -5.82 -12.16
C VAL A 182 -13.46 -5.57 -11.58
N MET A 183 -14.03 -4.40 -11.83
CA MET A 183 -15.36 -4.00 -11.38
C MET A 183 -16.08 -3.22 -12.47
N ASP A 184 -17.29 -3.65 -12.80
CA ASP A 184 -18.16 -2.94 -13.73
C ASP A 184 -18.62 -1.60 -13.11
N ASP A 185 -18.40 -0.51 -13.85
CA ASP A 185 -18.55 0.88 -13.38
C ASP A 185 -17.82 1.16 -12.05
N GLY A 186 -16.67 0.50 -11.84
CA GLY A 186 -15.78 0.78 -10.72
C GLY A 186 -14.64 1.71 -11.11
N VAL A 187 -14.01 2.31 -10.11
CA VAL A 187 -12.81 3.14 -10.27
C VAL A 187 -11.62 2.47 -9.58
N PHE A 188 -10.45 2.57 -10.20
CA PHE A 188 -9.18 2.24 -9.62
C PHE A 188 -8.45 3.51 -9.23
N LEU A 189 -8.20 3.66 -7.94
CA LEU A 189 -7.60 4.83 -7.34
C LEU A 189 -6.18 4.47 -6.91
N LYS A 190 -5.22 5.35 -7.15
CA LYS A 190 -3.85 5.23 -6.61
C LYS A 190 -3.41 6.55 -6.02
N PHE A 191 -3.16 6.58 -4.73
CA PHE A 191 -2.55 7.69 -4.01
C PHE A 191 -1.12 7.30 -3.65
N ASN A 192 -0.16 8.16 -4.00
CA ASN A 192 1.25 8.05 -3.60
C ASN A 192 1.63 9.34 -2.89
N PHE A 193 1.79 9.27 -1.57
CA PHE A 193 2.29 10.37 -0.75
C PHE A 193 3.79 10.21 -0.57
N HIS A 194 4.59 11.01 -1.27
CA HIS A 194 6.05 10.96 -1.25
C HIS A 194 6.63 12.04 -0.34
N TYR A 195 7.53 11.64 0.56
CA TYR A 195 8.22 12.51 1.51
C TYR A 195 9.73 12.43 1.25
N ASP A 196 10.32 13.55 0.84
CA ASP A 196 11.76 13.67 0.66
C ASP A 196 12.48 13.77 2.02
N ASN A 197 13.68 13.22 2.09
CA ASN A 197 14.52 13.29 3.26
C ASN A 197 15.70 14.23 3.02
N ASP A 198 15.70 15.37 3.70
CA ASP A 198 16.77 16.36 3.58
C ASP A 198 18.02 16.00 4.41
N ALA A 199 17.89 15.08 5.37
CA ALA A 199 18.98 14.57 6.20
C ALA A 199 19.22 13.10 5.90
N PRO A 200 20.45 12.59 5.71
CA PRO A 200 20.68 11.19 5.34
C PRO A 200 20.53 10.20 6.53
N ASP A 201 19.52 10.38 7.38
CA ASP A 201 19.23 9.56 8.56
C ASP A 201 17.83 8.92 8.51
N THR A 202 17.52 8.05 9.47
CA THR A 202 16.22 7.37 9.57
C THR A 202 15.23 8.07 10.51
N LYS A 203 15.66 9.12 11.22
CA LYS A 203 14.89 9.74 12.30
C LYS A 203 13.63 10.38 11.76
N PHE A 204 13.66 10.93 10.55
CA PHE A 204 12.47 11.51 9.92
C PHE A 204 11.33 10.48 9.74
N ILE A 205 11.63 9.20 9.46
CA ILE A 205 10.62 8.13 9.43
C ILE A 205 10.10 7.89 10.85
N VAL A 206 10.99 7.68 11.81
CA VAL A 206 10.61 7.32 13.19
C VAL A 206 9.73 8.41 13.83
N ASP A 207 10.05 9.67 13.58
CA ASP A 207 9.35 10.80 14.17
C ASP A 207 8.01 11.08 13.46
N LYS A 208 7.95 10.96 12.12
CA LYS A 208 6.81 11.45 11.33
C LYS A 208 5.84 10.39 10.84
N ILE A 209 6.24 9.11 10.71
CA ILE A 209 5.45 8.11 9.95
C ILE A 209 4.02 7.92 10.49
N SER A 210 3.83 7.96 11.81
CA SER A 210 2.49 7.83 12.42
C SER A 210 1.58 8.99 12.02
N ILE A 211 2.09 10.23 12.14
CA ILE A 211 1.35 11.44 11.81
C ILE A 211 1.07 11.50 10.31
N ASN A 212 2.07 11.18 9.50
CA ASN A 212 1.95 11.22 8.04
C ASN A 212 0.98 10.16 7.52
N LEU A 213 0.89 8.99 8.16
CA LEU A 213 -0.13 7.99 7.82
C LEU A 213 -1.54 8.48 8.12
N GLU A 214 -1.76 9.04 9.32
CA GLU A 214 -3.07 9.57 9.71
C GLU A 214 -3.50 10.70 8.76
N GLN A 215 -2.62 11.67 8.50
CA GLN A 215 -2.89 12.76 7.56
C GLN A 215 -3.20 12.27 6.15
N ALA A 216 -2.42 11.31 5.65
CA ALA A 216 -2.61 10.74 4.31
C ALA A 216 -3.95 10.00 4.19
N ILE A 217 -4.33 9.22 5.21
CA ILE A 217 -5.64 8.55 5.28
C ILE A 217 -6.76 9.59 5.33
N THR A 218 -6.71 10.54 6.27
CA THR A 218 -7.75 11.56 6.42
C THR A 218 -7.92 12.39 5.15
N PHE A 219 -6.82 12.84 4.53
CA PHE A 219 -6.89 13.55 3.26
C PHE A 219 -7.58 12.71 2.18
N THR A 220 -7.17 11.46 2.04
CA THR A 220 -7.69 10.55 1.01
C THR A 220 -9.18 10.28 1.22
N GLU A 221 -9.60 9.93 2.44
CA GLU A 221 -11.00 9.64 2.75
C GLU A 221 -11.88 10.89 2.56
N ASN A 222 -11.42 12.07 3.00
CA ASN A 222 -12.14 13.32 2.77
C ASN A 222 -12.31 13.64 1.28
N LEU A 223 -11.25 13.45 0.47
CA LEU A 223 -11.32 13.64 -0.97
C LEU A 223 -12.36 12.69 -1.59
N LEU A 224 -12.29 11.40 -1.26
CA LEU A 224 -13.20 10.41 -1.85
C LEU A 224 -14.65 10.64 -1.43
N THR A 225 -14.92 10.88 -0.15
CA THR A 225 -16.28 11.19 0.31
C THR A 225 -16.83 12.47 -0.31
N SER A 226 -15.99 13.50 -0.51
CA SER A 226 -16.44 14.79 -1.06
C SER A 226 -16.76 14.71 -2.55
N PHE A 227 -15.95 13.99 -3.33
CA PHE A 227 -16.05 14.01 -4.80
C PHE A 227 -16.71 12.75 -5.38
N CYS A 228 -16.41 11.58 -4.82
CA CYS A 228 -16.85 10.30 -5.36
C CYS A 228 -18.22 9.85 -4.81
N GLY A 229 -18.63 10.33 -3.64
CA GLY A 229 -19.88 9.91 -2.99
C GLY A 229 -19.68 8.72 -2.05
N ASN A 230 -20.73 7.93 -1.85
CA ASN A 230 -20.69 6.81 -0.90
C ASN A 230 -20.08 5.57 -1.56
N MET A 231 -19.18 4.90 -0.86
CA MET A 231 -18.64 3.61 -1.29
C MET A 231 -19.72 2.53 -1.17
N ILE A 232 -19.99 1.83 -2.28
CA ILE A 232 -20.88 0.67 -2.36
C ILE A 232 -20.09 -0.62 -2.12
N GLU A 233 -18.96 -0.77 -2.81
CA GLU A 233 -18.16 -2.00 -2.80
C GLU A 233 -16.66 -1.66 -2.93
N ARG A 234 -15.80 -2.44 -2.27
CA ARG A 234 -14.34 -2.40 -2.44
C ARG A 234 -13.81 -3.78 -2.77
N LYS A 235 -12.91 -3.88 -3.75
CA LYS A 235 -12.13 -5.10 -4.03
C LYS A 235 -10.63 -4.85 -3.85
N GLY A 236 -9.96 -5.79 -3.19
CA GLY A 236 -8.49 -5.84 -3.18
C GLY A 236 -7.94 -6.29 -4.53
N LYS A 237 -6.62 -6.15 -4.73
CA LYS A 237 -5.95 -6.69 -5.92
C LYS A 237 -6.24 -8.19 -6.07
N ILE A 238 -6.67 -8.62 -7.24
CA ILE A 238 -6.65 -10.04 -7.63
C ILE A 238 -5.17 -10.41 -7.77
N ARG A 239 -4.70 -11.38 -6.98
CA ARG A 239 -3.37 -11.99 -7.15
C ARG A 239 -3.36 -12.96 -8.30
#